data_AF-W2ST29-F1
#
_entry.id   AF-W2ST29-F1
#
_cell.length_a   1.000
_cell.length_b   1.000
_cell.length_c   1.000
_cell.angle_alpha   90.00
_cell.angle_beta   90.00
_cell.angle_gamma   90.00
#
_symmetry.space_group_name_H-M   'P 1'
#
loop_
_entity.id
_entity.type
_entity.pdbx_description
1 polymer ?
#
loop_
_entity_poly.entity_id
_entity_poly.type
_entity_poly.pdbx_seq_one_letter_code
_entity_poly.pdbx_strand_id
1 'polypeptide(L)' 'MEIIQKKAWNALESVDGTISNDGEYHLIPIKVVKAQTQVVAGIRYMLEVIYGESTCKKT' A
#
# COMPACT_ATOMS: atom_id res chain seq x y z
N MET A 1 0.58 10.13 -12.72
CA MET A 1 1.14 9.45 -11.52
C MET A 1 0.12 9.27 -10.39
N GLU A 2 -0.94 10.08 -10.34
CA GLU A 2 -1.97 10.05 -9.28
C GLU A 2 -2.65 8.68 -9.08
N ILE A 3 -2.91 7.95 -10.18
CA ILE A 3 -3.52 6.61 -10.15
C ILE A 3 -2.67 5.62 -9.34
N ILE A 4 -1.34 5.66 -9.48
CA ILE A 4 -0.43 4.73 -8.80
C ILE A 4 -0.42 4.97 -7.29
N GLN A 5 -0.42 6.23 -6.86
CA GLN A 5 -0.52 6.58 -5.44
C GLN A 5 -1.83 6.10 -4.84
N LYS A 6 -2.95 6.31 -5.55
CA LYS A 6 -4.26 5.79 -5.12
C LYS A 6 -4.27 4.27 -5.01
N LYS A 7 -3.64 3.56 -5.93
CA LYS A 7 -3.53 2.08 -5.86
C LYS A 7 -2.68 1.62 -4.68
N ALA A 8 -1.62 2.34 -4.31
CA ALA A 8 -0.84 2.05 -3.12
C ALA A 8 -1.67 2.21 -1.83
N TRP A 9 -2.49 3.26 -1.74
CA TRP A 9 -3.43 3.45 -0.64
C TRP A 9 -4.53 2.38 -0.59
N ASN A 10 -5.09 1.98 -1.74
CA ASN A 10 -6.08 0.90 -1.78
C ASN A 10 -5.49 -0.45 -1.31
N ALA A 11 -4.20 -0.68 -1.54
CA ALA A 11 -3.51 -1.89 -1.09
C ALA A 11 -3.13 -1.86 0.41
N LEU A 12 -3.25 -0.70 1.07
CA LEU A 12 -2.85 -0.53 2.46
C LEU A 12 -3.72 -1.37 3.40
N GLU A 13 -5.03 -1.46 3.15
CA GLU A 13 -5.98 -2.15 4.04
C GLU A 13 -5.57 -3.62 4.27
N SER A 14 -5.14 -4.32 3.23
CA SER A 14 -4.69 -5.71 3.36
C SER A 14 -3.32 -5.82 4.06
N VAL A 15 -2.41 -4.87 3.83
CA VAL A 15 -1.08 -4.86 4.45
C VAL A 15 -1.17 -4.57 5.95
N ASP A 16 -1.93 -3.54 6.31
CA ASP A 16 -2.03 -3.01 7.67
C ASP A 16 -2.91 -3.88 8.58
N GLY A 17 -3.97 -4.47 8.04
CA GLY A 17 -4.94 -5.25 8.81
C GLY A 17 -4.75 -6.76 8.76
N THR A 18 -4.00 -7.32 7.81
CA THR A 18 -4.05 -8.78 7.56
C THR A 18 -2.69 -9.44 7.32
N ILE A 19 -1.68 -8.74 6.82
CA ILE A 19 -0.48 -9.40 6.30
C ILE A 19 0.80 -9.06 7.09
N SER A 20 1.00 -7.81 7.53
CA SER A 20 2.37 -7.40 7.92
C SER A 20 2.49 -6.30 8.96
N ASN A 21 1.46 -6.02 9.77
CA ASN A 21 1.59 -5.03 10.83
C ASN A 21 1.11 -5.53 12.20
N ASP A 22 2.05 -6.00 13.01
CA ASP A 22 1.84 -6.33 14.44
C ASP A 22 2.13 -5.13 15.37
N GLY A 23 2.50 -3.97 14.81
CA GLY A 23 2.77 -2.74 15.55
C GLY A 23 1.52 -2.10 16.15
N GLU A 24 1.70 -1.14 17.06
CA GLU A 24 0.59 -0.44 17.74
C GLU A 24 -0.07 0.64 16.87
N TYR A 25 0.59 1.05 15.77
CA TYR A 25 0.15 2.13 14.90
C TYR A 25 -0.17 1.64 13.49
N HIS A 26 -1.10 2.33 12.83
CA HIS A 26 -1.45 2.05 11.43
C HIS A 26 -0.29 2.38 10.49
N LEU A 27 -0.01 1.52 9.50
CA LEU A 27 0.92 1.82 8.42
C LEU A 27 0.32 2.82 7.44
N ILE A 28 1.19 3.57 6.75
CA ILE A 28 0.85 4.40 5.59
C ILE A 28 1.92 4.26 4.50
N PRO A 29 1.55 4.33 3.21
CA PRO A 29 2.52 4.30 2.12
C PRO A 29 3.31 5.62 2.08
N ILE A 30 4.62 5.54 2.26
CA ILE A 30 5.52 6.70 2.19
C ILE A 30 5.94 6.94 0.73
N LYS A 31 6.30 5.86 0.03
CA LYS A 31 6.88 5.96 -1.31
C LYS A 31 6.63 4.70 -2.12
N VAL A 32 6.27 4.88 -3.39
CA VAL A 32 6.32 3.83 -4.41
C VAL A 32 7.71 3.83 -5.04
N VAL A 33 8.44 2.73 -4.88
CA VAL A 33 9.82 2.57 -5.38
C VAL A 33 9.80 2.10 -6.82
N LYS A 34 8.82 1.25 -7.16
CA LYS A 34 8.64 0.68 -8.49
C LYS A 34 7.18 0.44 -8.78
N ALA A 35 6.78 0.67 -10.02
CA ALA A 35 5.45 0.40 -10.50
C ALA A 35 5.52 -0.29 -11.86
N GLN A 36 4.80 -1.40 -12.00
CA GLN A 36 4.63 -2.13 -13.25
C GLN A 36 3.16 -2.37 -13.50
N THR A 37 2.77 -2.34 -14.77
CA THR A 37 1.39 -2.57 -15.21
C THR A 37 1.36 -3.75 -16.17
N GLN A 38 0.31 -4.56 -16.05
CA GLN A 38 0.06 -5.68 -16.95
C GLN A 38 -1.42 -5.67 -17.35
N VAL A 39 -1.67 -5.72 -18.67
CA VAL A 39 -3.02 -5.87 -19.22
C VAL A 39 -3.42 -7.35 -19.14
N VAL A 40 -4.58 -7.63 -18.55
CA VAL A 40 -5.18 -8.96 -18.35
C VAL A 40 -6.70 -8.84 -18.62
N ALA A 41 -7.56 -9.58 -17.88
CA ALA A 41 -8.99 -9.25 -17.77
C ALA A 41 -9.21 -7.95 -16.93
N GLY A 42 -8.57 -6.86 -17.34
CA GLY A 42 -8.41 -5.63 -16.57
C GLY A 42 -6.95 -5.15 -16.55
N ILE A 43 -6.59 -4.29 -15.62
CA ILE A 43 -5.21 -3.82 -15.42
C ILE A 43 -4.71 -4.30 -14.06
N ARG A 44 -3.67 -5.12 -14.06
CA ARG A 44 -2.95 -5.52 -12.86
C ARG A 44 -1.83 -4.52 -12.59
N TYR A 45 -1.77 -4.00 -11.37
CA TYR A 45 -0.71 -3.12 -10.89
C TYR A 45 0.18 -3.90 -9.93
N MET A 46 1.48 -3.97 -10.22
CA MET A 46 2.48 -4.57 -9.35
C MET A 46 3.35 -3.46 -8.80
N LEU A 47 3.28 -3.24 -7.49
CA LEU A 47 3.89 -2.11 -6.80
C LEU A 47 4.89 -2.62 -5.76
N GLU A 48 6.07 -2.01 -5.75
CA GLU A 48 7.01 -2.11 -4.61
C GLU A 48 6.86 -0.80 -3.81
N VAL A 49 6.35 -0.92 -2.58
CA VAL A 49 5.95 0.22 -1.74
C VAL A 49 6.68 0.15 -0.41
N ILE A 50 7.25 1.29 0.01
CA ILE A 50 7.76 1.47 1.37
C ILE A 50 6.61 2.01 2.21
N TYR A 51 6.28 1.27 3.27
CA TYR A 51 5.35 1.67 4.31
C TYR A 51 6.12 2.18 5.52
N GLY A 52 5.50 3.07 6.29
CA GLY A 52 5.97 3.43 7.62
C GLY A 52 4.80 3.60 8.57
N GLU A 53 5.08 3.54 9.86
CA GLU A 53 4.08 3.75 10.89
C GLU A 53 3.62 5.21 10.91
N SER A 54 2.31 5.37 11.00
CA SER A 54 1.69 6.66 11.27
C SER A 54 1.69 6.95 12.77
N THR A 55 1.15 8.12 13.15
CA THR A 55 0.86 8.45 14.54
C THR A 55 -0.53 8.00 14.98
N CYS A 56 -1.29 7.32 14.10
CA CYS A 56 -2.63 6.83 14.40
C CYS A 56 -2.53 5.45 15.06
N LYS A 57 -2.90 5.37 16.34
CA LYS A 57 -2.90 4.11 17.10
C LYS A 57 -4.05 3.21 16.64
N LYS A 58 -3.79 1.91 16.52
CA LYS A 58 -4.82 0.89 16.27
C LYS A 58 -5.74 0.83 17.49
N THR A 59 -7.04 0.85 17.25
CA THR A 59 -8.07 0.87 18.31
C THR A 59 -8.70 -0.50 18.47
#